data_AF-A0A9Y2ENI6-F1
#
_entry.id   AF-A0A9Y2ENI6-F1
#
_cell.length_a   1.000
_cell.length_b   1.000
_cell.length_c   1.000
_cell.angle_alpha   90.00
_cell.angle_beta   90.00
_cell.angle_gamma   90.00
#
_symmetry.space_group_name_H-M   'P 1'
#
loop_
_entity.id
_entity.type
_entity.pdbx_description
1 polymer ?
#
loop_
_entity_poly.entity_id
_entity_poly.type
_entity_poly.pdbx_seq_one_letter_code
_entity_poly.pdbx_strand_id
1 'polypeptide(L)'
;MAKRHGTRTWLVAAVLLGTVTVTGCAGGSSGDPEQGGPSANPEASAPAGGESSVAPAQGVTPAEADSAATYELTQTYTDPDKLFTVKYPKDWTAEQSNGYLELKSPDGKVTGSVASTKARPPKGDWFTRPAHPLIGLETPMSEQVNGKVYTYSSYVPAPARGDGGGDSVMWGLTESDNKGIVRLTNGGDKAALLAEFHYAPVNEGNKPLSQSKGVELVNQINQTDEAGTVDAILKSARAGA
;
A
#
# COMPACT_ATOMS: atom_id res chain seq x y z
N MET A 1 15.54 -65.02 10.38
CA MET A 1 16.87 -64.38 10.34
C MET A 1 16.86 -63.19 11.28
N ALA A 2 17.83 -63.14 12.21
CA ALA A 2 18.11 -62.03 13.13
C ALA A 2 18.65 -60.79 12.36
N LYS A 3 18.59 -59.53 12.83
CA LYS A 3 19.32 -58.89 13.95
C LYS A 3 18.79 -57.44 14.08
N ARG A 4 18.36 -57.00 15.27
CA ARG A 4 19.08 -56.17 16.27
C ARG A 4 19.10 -54.64 16.06
N HIS A 5 18.47 -53.98 17.04
CA HIS A 5 18.85 -52.78 17.81
C HIS A 5 19.10 -51.42 17.15
N GLY A 6 18.51 -50.40 17.80
CA GLY A 6 18.99 -49.02 17.74
C GLY A 6 18.12 -47.99 18.46
N THR A 7 17.86 -48.14 19.76
CA THR A 7 17.32 -47.05 20.60
C THR A 7 18.41 -45.99 20.82
N ARG A 8 18.10 -44.70 20.69
CA ARG A 8 18.80 -43.62 21.43
C ARG A 8 17.97 -42.34 21.48
N THR A 9 17.30 -42.22 22.63
CA THR A 9 16.81 -40.98 23.25
C THR A 9 17.96 -40.00 23.47
N TRP A 10 17.73 -38.71 23.21
CA TRP A 10 18.40 -37.61 23.91
C TRP A 10 17.39 -36.52 24.24
N LEU A 11 17.37 -36.17 25.52
CA LEU A 11 16.61 -35.10 26.14
C LEU A 11 17.68 -34.32 26.94
N VAL A 12 17.90 -33.04 26.63
CA VAL A 12 18.58 -32.12 27.55
C VAL A 12 17.94 -30.74 27.41
N ALA A 13 17.56 -30.19 28.56
CA ALA A 13 16.99 -28.88 28.79
C ALA A 13 18.03 -27.93 29.39
N ALA A 14 17.85 -26.62 29.18
CA ALA A 14 18.27 -25.50 30.05
C ALA A 14 17.69 -24.21 29.41
N VAL A 15 16.69 -23.50 29.94
CA VAL A 15 16.63 -22.67 31.17
C VAL A 15 17.80 -21.70 31.30
N LEU A 16 17.55 -20.44 30.94
CA LEU A 16 18.27 -19.27 31.45
C LEU A 16 17.23 -18.20 31.80
N LEU A 17 16.98 -18.07 33.12
CA LEU A 17 16.33 -16.92 33.71
C LEU A 17 17.27 -15.72 33.62
N GLY A 18 16.80 -14.62 33.04
CA GLY A 18 17.42 -13.30 33.16
C GLY A 18 16.50 -12.38 33.93
N THR A 19 16.84 -12.11 35.20
CA THR A 19 16.27 -11.04 36.01
C THR A 19 16.82 -9.69 35.55
N VAL A 20 15.96 -8.76 35.16
CA VAL A 20 16.29 -7.34 35.04
C VAL A 20 15.41 -6.56 36.01
N THR A 21 16.03 -6.05 37.07
CA THR A 21 15.47 -5.03 37.95
C THR A 21 15.78 -3.66 37.35
N VAL A 22 14.75 -2.86 37.04
CA VAL A 22 14.91 -1.41 36.89
C VAL A 22 14.02 -0.71 37.91
N THR A 23 14.72 -0.07 38.83
CA THR A 23 14.28 0.86 39.85
C THR A 23 13.54 2.03 39.22
N GLY A 24 12.39 2.40 39.80
CA GLY A 24 11.71 3.65 39.46
C GLY A 24 12.46 4.87 39.98
N CYS A 25 12.34 5.98 39.25
CA CYS A 25 12.31 7.32 39.82
C CYS A 25 11.14 8.06 39.17
N ALA A 26 10.08 8.23 39.94
CA ALA A 26 9.14 9.33 39.78
C ALA A 26 9.85 10.64 40.19
N GLY A 27 9.56 11.72 39.49
CA GLY A 27 10.09 13.05 39.81
C GLY A 27 9.53 14.07 38.85
N GLY A 28 8.30 14.52 39.13
CA GLY A 28 7.75 15.73 38.53
C GLY A 28 8.44 16.97 39.09
N SER A 29 8.38 18.07 38.34
CA SER A 29 8.44 19.40 38.92
C SER A 29 7.55 20.33 38.11
N SER A 30 6.43 20.65 38.73
CA SER A 30 5.57 21.80 38.45
C SER A 30 6.37 23.09 38.67
N GLY A 31 6.07 24.11 37.89
CA GLY A 31 6.60 25.46 38.08
C GLY A 31 5.75 26.48 37.33
N ASP A 32 4.70 26.94 37.99
CA ASP A 32 4.08 28.26 37.79
C ASP A 32 4.23 28.99 39.14
N PRO A 33 4.49 30.31 39.16
CA PRO A 33 3.33 31.20 39.27
C PRO A 33 3.42 32.56 38.53
N GLU A 34 2.26 32.97 38.03
CA GLU A 34 1.63 34.31 37.94
C GLU A 34 2.38 35.57 38.41
N GLN A 35 2.25 36.63 37.60
CA GLN A 35 1.80 38.02 37.91
C GLN A 35 2.15 38.91 36.70
N GLY A 36 1.35 39.81 36.12
CA GLY A 36 0.08 40.47 36.43
C GLY A 36 -0.29 41.37 35.22
N GLY A 37 -1.59 41.62 34.98
CA GLY A 37 -2.10 42.46 33.87
C GLY A 37 -2.05 43.98 34.14
N PRO A 38 -2.98 44.81 33.65
CA PRO A 38 -3.77 44.81 32.40
C PRO A 38 -3.70 46.18 31.66
N SER A 39 -4.16 46.28 30.41
CA SER A 39 -4.71 47.51 29.76
C SER A 39 -4.86 47.27 28.25
N ALA A 40 -5.82 47.79 27.51
CA ALA A 40 -7.13 48.38 27.75
C ALA A 40 -7.73 48.47 26.33
N ASN A 41 -8.94 47.98 26.12
CA ASN A 41 -9.68 48.22 24.88
C ASN A 41 -10.33 49.61 25.00
N PRO A 42 -10.44 50.37 23.90
CA PRO A 42 -11.76 50.91 23.60
C PRO A 42 -12.17 50.73 22.13
N GLU A 43 -13.47 50.84 21.98
CA GLU A 43 -14.35 50.36 20.94
C GLU A 43 -14.44 51.26 19.69
N ALA A 44 -15.05 50.68 18.65
CA ALA A 44 -15.81 51.30 17.56
C ALA A 44 -15.06 51.77 16.30
N SER A 45 -15.25 51.02 15.19
CA SER A 45 -16.07 51.46 14.03
C SER A 45 -16.02 50.42 12.89
N ALA A 46 -17.20 49.97 12.45
CA ALA A 46 -17.44 49.50 11.07
C ALA A 46 -18.04 50.69 10.30
N PRO A 47 -17.95 50.82 8.94
CA PRO A 47 -18.27 49.74 8.00
C PRO A 47 -17.50 49.76 6.65
N ALA A 48 -17.95 48.89 5.75
CA ALA A 48 -17.91 48.99 4.27
C ALA A 48 -16.74 48.30 3.53
N GLY A 49 -17.08 47.16 2.91
CA GLY A 49 -17.01 47.01 1.45
C GLY A 49 -15.63 47.10 0.82
N GLY A 50 -14.90 45.98 0.85
CA GLY A 50 -13.81 45.71 -0.08
C GLY A 50 -13.93 44.27 -0.55
N GLU A 51 -14.48 44.07 -1.74
CA GLU A 51 -14.32 42.82 -2.50
C GLU A 51 -12.83 42.61 -2.76
N SER A 52 -12.15 41.88 -1.88
CA SER A 52 -10.96 41.13 -2.29
C SER A 52 -11.46 39.91 -3.05
N SER A 53 -11.67 40.11 -4.34
CA SER A 53 -11.74 39.04 -5.34
C SER A 53 -10.39 38.31 -5.32
N VAL A 54 -10.24 37.33 -4.42
CA VAL A 54 -9.20 36.32 -4.54
C VAL A 54 -9.58 35.50 -5.77
N ALA A 55 -8.85 35.73 -6.86
CA ALA A 55 -8.92 34.89 -8.04
C ALA A 55 -8.81 33.42 -7.61
N PRO A 56 -9.69 32.51 -8.09
CA PRO A 56 -9.53 31.11 -7.77
C PRO A 56 -8.15 30.67 -8.26
N ALA A 57 -7.36 30.10 -7.34
CA ALA A 57 -6.15 29.38 -7.68
C ALA A 57 -6.50 28.46 -8.86
N GLN A 58 -5.77 28.60 -9.96
CA GLN A 58 -5.90 27.72 -11.11
C GLN A 58 -5.72 26.29 -10.61
N GLY A 59 -6.84 25.59 -10.42
CA GLY A 59 -6.85 24.16 -10.23
C GLY A 59 -6.22 23.59 -11.48
N VAL A 60 -5.03 23.02 -11.33
CA VAL A 60 -4.44 22.14 -12.32
C VAL A 60 -5.47 21.07 -12.61
N THR A 61 -6.14 21.17 -13.75
CA THR A 61 -6.98 20.12 -14.31
C THR A 61 -6.08 18.93 -14.63
N PRO A 62 -6.26 17.75 -14.01
CA PRO A 62 -5.59 16.54 -14.45
C PRO A 62 -6.26 16.10 -15.74
N ALA A 63 -5.81 16.65 -16.86
CA ALA A 63 -6.29 16.30 -18.19
C ALA A 63 -5.10 15.92 -19.06
N GLU A 64 -4.38 14.86 -18.65
CA GLU A 64 -3.48 14.07 -19.53
C GLU A 64 -2.89 12.82 -18.82
N ALA A 65 -3.63 12.22 -17.89
CA ALA A 65 -3.24 10.96 -17.24
C ALA A 65 -4.38 9.94 -17.28
N ASP A 66 -4.90 9.66 -18.48
CA ASP A 66 -5.82 8.54 -18.67
C ASP A 66 -5.78 8.07 -20.13
N SER A 67 -4.75 7.28 -20.43
CA SER A 67 -4.75 6.46 -21.62
C SER A 67 -4.00 5.18 -21.30
N ALA A 68 -4.74 4.17 -20.84
CA ALA A 68 -4.29 2.77 -20.89
C ALA A 68 -3.86 2.34 -22.32
N ALA A 69 -4.09 3.18 -23.34
CA ALA A 69 -3.61 3.03 -24.71
C ALA A 69 -2.11 3.35 -24.90
N THR A 70 -1.44 4.07 -23.98
CA THR A 70 0.01 4.35 -24.11
C THR A 70 0.87 3.16 -23.67
N TYR A 71 0.35 2.31 -22.78
CA TYR A 71 1.04 1.14 -22.26
C TYR A 71 0.45 -0.12 -22.89
N GLU A 72 1.09 -0.67 -23.91
CA GLU A 72 0.57 -1.85 -24.63
C GLU A 72 0.56 -3.12 -23.75
N LEU A 73 -0.58 -3.38 -23.10
CA LEU A 73 -0.84 -4.60 -22.34
C LEU A 73 -1.28 -5.72 -23.30
N THR A 74 -0.30 -6.39 -23.92
CA THR A 74 -0.53 -7.41 -24.96
C THR A 74 -0.67 -8.83 -24.44
N GLN A 75 -0.24 -9.09 -23.21
CA GLN A 75 -0.40 -10.39 -22.56
C GLN A 75 -1.64 -10.39 -21.69
N THR A 76 -2.24 -11.57 -21.52
CA THR A 76 -3.40 -11.77 -20.65
C THR A 76 -3.18 -13.02 -19.82
N TYR A 77 -3.30 -12.87 -18.51
CA TYR A 77 -3.38 -13.98 -17.58
C TYR A 77 -4.84 -14.22 -17.18
N THR A 78 -5.20 -15.49 -17.12
CA THR A 78 -6.47 -15.97 -16.56
C THR A 78 -6.16 -16.94 -15.44
N ASP A 79 -6.70 -16.65 -14.27
CA ASP A 79 -6.61 -17.54 -13.11
C ASP A 79 -7.14 -18.95 -13.45
N PRO A 80 -6.50 -20.05 -13.01
CA PRO A 80 -6.94 -21.41 -13.31
C PRO A 80 -8.38 -21.71 -12.89
N ASP A 81 -8.84 -21.14 -11.78
CA ASP A 81 -10.21 -21.26 -11.28
C ASP A 81 -11.16 -20.22 -11.91
N LYS A 82 -10.66 -19.46 -12.89
CA LYS A 82 -11.37 -18.40 -13.63
C LYS A 82 -11.95 -17.35 -12.70
N LEU A 83 -11.25 -17.03 -11.62
CA LEU A 83 -11.73 -16.04 -10.66
C LEU A 83 -11.46 -14.60 -11.12
N PHE A 84 -10.38 -14.38 -11.86
CA PHE A 84 -10.02 -13.09 -12.40
C PHE A 84 -9.19 -13.23 -13.67
N THR A 85 -9.11 -12.12 -14.41
CA THR A 85 -8.14 -11.94 -15.50
C THR A 85 -7.41 -10.62 -15.33
N VAL A 86 -6.17 -10.56 -15.79
CA VAL A 86 -5.35 -9.34 -15.77
C VAL A 86 -4.48 -9.28 -17.01
N LYS A 87 -4.29 -8.09 -17.57
CA LYS A 87 -3.40 -7.86 -18.71
C LYS A 87 -2.08 -7.25 -18.23
N TYR A 88 -1.01 -7.57 -18.95
CA TYR A 88 0.34 -7.09 -18.63
C TYR A 88 1.20 -6.94 -19.90
N PRO A 89 2.30 -6.17 -19.84
CA PRO A 89 3.22 -6.01 -20.96
C PRO A 89 3.97 -7.31 -21.30
N LYS A 90 4.41 -7.46 -22.56
CA LYS A 90 5.08 -8.69 -23.03
C LYS A 90 6.50 -8.86 -22.48
N ASP A 91 7.17 -7.76 -22.19
CA ASP A 91 8.53 -7.70 -21.68
C ASP A 91 8.62 -7.93 -20.17
N TRP A 92 7.48 -7.91 -19.46
CA TRP A 92 7.42 -8.26 -18.05
C TRP A 92 7.49 -9.77 -17.84
N THR A 93 8.20 -10.18 -16.80
CA THR A 93 8.22 -11.58 -16.38
C THR A 93 6.94 -11.90 -15.62
N ALA A 94 6.31 -13.03 -15.94
CA ALA A 94 5.08 -13.50 -15.31
C ALA A 94 5.26 -14.95 -14.85
N GLU A 95 5.14 -15.19 -13.55
CA GLU A 95 5.31 -16.51 -12.93
C GLU A 95 4.15 -16.83 -12.00
N GLN A 96 3.73 -18.09 -11.97
CA GLN A 96 2.75 -18.56 -11.00
C GLN A 96 3.47 -19.14 -9.79
N SER A 97 3.19 -18.60 -8.62
CA SER A 97 3.82 -19.06 -7.38
C SER A 97 2.82 -19.01 -6.24
N ASN A 98 2.60 -20.15 -5.58
CA ASN A 98 1.78 -20.25 -4.36
C ASN A 98 0.39 -19.56 -4.43
N GLY A 99 -0.29 -19.65 -5.58
CA GLY A 99 -1.62 -19.05 -5.78
C GLY A 99 -1.61 -17.59 -6.21
N TYR A 100 -0.43 -17.01 -6.47
CA TYR A 100 -0.27 -15.67 -7.04
C TYR A 100 0.20 -15.74 -8.49
N LEU A 101 -0.26 -14.79 -9.29
CA LEU A 101 0.49 -14.32 -10.45
C LEU A 101 1.50 -13.29 -9.95
N GLU A 102 2.78 -13.63 -10.04
CA GLU A 102 3.89 -12.73 -9.77
C GLU A 102 4.31 -12.06 -11.08
N LEU A 103 4.42 -10.74 -11.06
CA LEU A 103 4.84 -9.89 -12.18
C LEU A 103 6.09 -9.12 -11.80
N LYS A 104 7.05 -9.03 -12.71
CA LYS A 104 8.29 -8.28 -12.50
C LYS A 104 8.66 -7.46 -13.74
N SER A 105 9.00 -6.19 -13.54
CA SER A 105 9.50 -5.31 -14.60
C SER A 105 10.84 -5.81 -15.15
N PRO A 106 11.20 -5.45 -16.40
CA PRO A 106 12.46 -5.86 -17.01
C PRO A 106 13.71 -5.48 -16.21
N ASP A 107 13.69 -4.33 -15.53
CA ASP A 107 14.79 -3.85 -14.69
C ASP A 107 14.73 -4.40 -13.25
N GLY A 108 13.64 -5.06 -12.89
CA GLY A 108 13.39 -5.71 -11.62
C GLY A 108 13.06 -4.78 -10.44
N LYS A 109 12.87 -3.48 -10.68
CA LYS A 109 12.50 -2.51 -9.63
C LYS A 109 11.03 -2.58 -9.25
N VAL A 110 10.17 -2.94 -10.20
CA VAL A 110 8.77 -3.20 -9.94
C VAL A 110 8.53 -4.69 -9.83
N THR A 111 7.97 -5.09 -8.70
CA THR A 111 7.45 -6.44 -8.46
C THR A 111 6.03 -6.34 -7.97
N GLY A 112 5.14 -7.20 -8.43
CA GLY A 112 3.78 -7.23 -7.90
C GLY A 112 3.15 -8.60 -7.97
N SER A 113 2.11 -8.78 -7.17
CA SER A 113 1.40 -10.02 -7.00
C SER A 113 -0.09 -9.77 -7.18
N VAL A 114 -0.75 -10.62 -7.98
CA VAL A 114 -2.20 -10.62 -8.16
C VAL A 114 -2.75 -11.99 -7.80
N ALA A 115 -3.77 -12.05 -6.93
CA ALA A 115 -4.38 -13.31 -6.53
C ALA A 115 -5.81 -13.15 -6.03
N SER A 116 -6.54 -14.26 -6.09
CA SER A 116 -7.80 -14.43 -5.38
C SER A 116 -7.58 -15.11 -4.02
N THR A 117 -8.34 -14.72 -3.00
CA THR A 117 -8.30 -15.35 -1.67
C THR A 117 -8.72 -16.82 -1.67
N LYS A 118 -9.32 -17.32 -2.75
CA LYS A 118 -9.57 -18.76 -2.93
C LYS A 118 -8.29 -19.53 -3.25
N ALA A 119 -7.39 -18.96 -4.06
CA ALA A 119 -6.11 -19.58 -4.41
C ALA A 119 -5.16 -19.60 -3.21
N ARG A 120 -5.18 -18.53 -2.40
CA ARG A 120 -4.47 -18.48 -1.13
C ARG A 120 -5.20 -17.56 -0.14
N PRO A 121 -5.74 -18.08 0.97
CA PRO A 121 -6.32 -17.22 1.99
C PRO A 121 -5.20 -16.39 2.64
N PRO A 122 -5.43 -15.09 2.89
CA PRO A 122 -4.45 -14.26 3.58
C PRO A 122 -4.19 -14.80 4.98
N LYS A 123 -2.92 -14.88 5.37
CA LYS A 123 -2.50 -15.25 6.72
C LYS A 123 -1.95 -14.00 7.41
N GLY A 124 -2.47 -13.65 8.59
CA GLY A 124 -1.93 -12.55 9.42
C GLY A 124 -2.09 -11.14 8.82
N ASP A 125 -1.21 -10.22 9.23
CA ASP A 125 -1.17 -8.81 8.80
C ASP A 125 -0.57 -8.62 7.39
N TRP A 126 -0.70 -9.61 6.51
CA TRP A 126 -0.09 -9.62 5.16
C TRP A 126 -0.58 -8.49 4.25
N PHE A 127 -1.67 -7.82 4.62
CA PHE A 127 -2.07 -6.59 3.97
C PHE A 127 -1.39 -5.45 4.68
N THR A 128 -0.48 -4.78 3.97
CA THR A 128 -0.05 -3.46 4.40
C THR A 128 -1.28 -2.56 4.28
N ARG A 129 -2.09 -2.46 5.35
CA ARG A 129 -3.22 -1.53 5.41
C ARG A 129 -2.59 -0.15 5.32
N PRO A 130 -2.65 0.52 4.15
CA PRO A 130 -1.97 1.79 4.04
C PRO A 130 -2.68 2.75 4.98
N ALA A 131 -1.95 3.32 5.94
CA ALA A 131 -2.54 4.28 6.88
C ALA A 131 -3.03 5.54 6.14
N HIS A 132 -2.36 5.89 5.04
CA HIS A 132 -2.57 7.12 4.29
C HIS A 132 -2.43 6.89 2.77
N PRO A 133 -3.37 6.15 2.15
CA PRO A 133 -3.32 5.95 0.71
C PRO A 133 -3.63 7.25 -0.04
N LEU A 134 -2.92 7.49 -1.14
CA LEU A 134 -3.34 8.42 -2.18
C LEU A 134 -4.28 7.66 -3.12
N ILE A 135 -5.56 8.01 -3.10
CA ILE A 135 -6.58 7.36 -3.93
C ILE A 135 -6.52 7.90 -5.34
N GLY A 136 -6.41 6.98 -6.30
CA GLY A 136 -6.40 7.24 -7.73
C GLY A 136 -7.79 7.21 -8.35
N LEU A 137 -7.84 6.80 -9.61
CA LEU A 137 -9.04 6.84 -10.42
C LEU A 137 -9.87 5.56 -10.28
N GLU A 138 -11.16 5.70 -10.56
CA GLU A 138 -12.08 4.57 -10.57
C GLU A 138 -11.72 3.59 -11.69
N THR A 139 -11.87 2.30 -11.43
CA THR A 139 -11.51 1.24 -12.36
C THR A 139 -12.74 0.63 -13.04
N PRO A 140 -12.59 0.00 -14.22
CA PRO A 140 -13.69 -0.74 -14.87
C PRO A 140 -14.20 -1.94 -14.05
N MET A 141 -13.51 -2.32 -12.98
CA MET A 141 -13.99 -3.36 -12.06
C MET A 141 -15.23 -2.91 -11.31
N SER A 142 -15.43 -1.61 -11.09
CA SER A 142 -16.60 -1.10 -10.34
C SER A 142 -17.93 -1.56 -10.91
N GLU A 143 -18.04 -1.55 -12.25
CA GLU A 143 -19.24 -1.96 -12.97
C GLU A 143 -19.53 -3.46 -12.78
N GLN A 144 -18.49 -4.28 -12.62
CA GLN A 144 -18.60 -5.74 -12.49
C GLN A 144 -18.93 -6.18 -11.06
N VAL A 145 -18.44 -5.45 -10.05
CA VAL A 145 -18.59 -5.83 -8.63
C VAL A 145 -19.73 -5.11 -7.92
N ASN A 146 -20.50 -4.28 -8.64
CA ASN A 146 -21.60 -3.47 -8.09
C ASN A 146 -21.17 -2.64 -6.87
N GLY A 147 -20.03 -1.97 -6.98
CA GLY A 147 -19.41 -1.15 -5.94
C GLY A 147 -18.22 -0.38 -6.50
N LYS A 148 -17.82 0.73 -5.88
CA LYS A 148 -16.73 1.55 -6.42
C LYS A 148 -15.36 0.99 -6.05
N VAL A 149 -14.51 0.81 -7.05
CA VAL A 149 -13.14 0.30 -6.94
C VAL A 149 -12.18 1.30 -7.56
N TYR A 150 -11.15 1.69 -6.80
CA TYR A 150 -10.14 2.68 -7.20
C TYR A 150 -8.75 2.05 -7.18
N THR A 151 -7.82 2.62 -7.96
CA THR A 151 -6.39 2.42 -7.70
C THR A 151 -5.96 3.23 -6.48
N TYR A 152 -4.86 2.86 -5.83
CA TYR A 152 -4.21 3.68 -4.80
C TYR A 152 -2.69 3.56 -4.88
N SER A 153 -2.00 4.53 -4.27
CA SER A 153 -0.57 4.43 -3.98
C SER A 153 -0.25 4.84 -2.54
N SER A 154 0.81 4.30 -1.95
CA SER A 154 1.28 4.64 -0.61
C SER A 154 2.77 4.43 -0.46
N TYR A 155 3.41 5.23 0.38
CA TYR A 155 4.77 4.96 0.83
C TYR A 155 4.74 3.85 1.90
N VAL A 156 5.68 2.91 1.79
CA VAL A 156 5.84 1.80 2.73
C VAL A 156 7.31 1.79 3.20
N PRO A 157 7.57 2.15 4.46
CA PRO A 157 8.93 2.12 4.99
C PRO A 157 9.42 0.68 5.16
N ALA A 158 10.73 0.47 4.97
CA ALA A 158 11.38 -0.79 5.31
C ALA A 158 11.12 -1.18 6.78
N PRO A 159 10.92 -2.47 7.10
CA PRO A 159 10.84 -2.92 8.47
C PRO A 159 12.13 -2.55 9.22
N ALA A 160 12.00 -2.19 10.50
CA ALA A 160 13.14 -1.74 11.31
C ALA A 160 14.23 -2.81 11.57
N ARG A 161 14.06 -4.05 11.09
CA ARG A 161 14.92 -5.19 11.39
C ARG A 161 15.45 -5.91 10.15
N GLY A 162 16.37 -5.25 9.44
CA GLY A 162 17.50 -5.90 8.74
C GLY A 162 17.18 -6.92 7.64
N ASP A 163 15.94 -7.04 7.23
CA ASP A 163 15.41 -7.97 6.24
C ASP A 163 15.67 -7.54 4.79
N GLY A 164 16.56 -6.56 4.59
CA GLY A 164 17.13 -6.21 3.28
C GLY A 164 16.14 -5.56 2.30
N GLY A 165 14.87 -5.42 2.69
CA GLY A 165 13.89 -4.63 1.96
C GLY A 165 14.19 -3.15 2.17
N GLY A 166 14.48 -2.43 1.08
CA GLY A 166 14.48 -0.97 1.12
C GLY A 166 13.07 -0.42 1.26
N ASP A 167 12.95 0.87 1.54
CA ASP A 167 11.68 1.56 1.43
C ASP A 167 11.08 1.32 0.03
N SER A 168 9.75 1.32 -0.06
CA SER A 168 9.04 1.13 -1.33
C SER A 168 7.87 2.08 -1.48
N VAL A 169 7.45 2.27 -2.72
CA VAL A 169 6.10 2.77 -3.05
C VAL A 169 5.27 1.58 -3.45
N MET A 170 4.09 1.46 -2.85
CA MET A 170 3.12 0.41 -3.09
C MET A 170 1.94 0.96 -3.90
N TRP A 171 1.48 0.20 -4.89
CA TRP A 171 0.22 0.43 -5.60
C TRP A 171 -0.72 -0.76 -5.43
N GLY A 172 -2.02 -0.51 -5.51
CA GLY A 172 -3.00 -1.59 -5.52
C GLY A 172 -4.42 -1.15 -5.86
N LEU A 173 -5.37 -2.05 -5.63
CA LEU A 173 -6.81 -1.81 -5.79
C LEU A 173 -7.48 -1.69 -4.42
N THR A 174 -8.43 -0.77 -4.29
CA THR A 174 -9.26 -0.66 -3.07
C THR A 174 -10.71 -0.41 -3.40
N GLU A 175 -11.62 -1.04 -2.65
CA GLU A 175 -12.99 -0.57 -2.55
C GLU A 175 -13.03 0.80 -1.86
N SER A 176 -14.12 1.55 -2.06
CA SER A 176 -14.37 2.88 -1.48
C SER A 176 -14.20 3.01 0.05
N ASP A 177 -14.03 1.91 0.78
CA ASP A 177 -13.81 1.86 2.22
C ASP A 177 -12.34 1.65 2.65
N ASN A 178 -11.38 1.88 1.73
CA ASN A 178 -9.92 1.86 1.95
C ASN A 178 -9.36 0.52 2.48
N LYS A 179 -9.99 -0.60 2.14
CA LYS A 179 -9.58 -1.93 2.63
C LYS A 179 -8.56 -2.66 1.77
N GLY A 180 -8.12 -2.09 0.63
CA GLY A 180 -7.08 -2.68 -0.24
C GLY A 180 -7.44 -4.04 -0.86
N ILE A 181 -8.68 -4.49 -0.66
CA ILE A 181 -9.18 -5.79 -1.12
C ILE A 181 -10.48 -5.53 -1.87
N VAL A 182 -10.58 -6.09 -3.07
CA VAL A 182 -11.79 -5.98 -3.90
C VAL A 182 -12.56 -7.29 -3.85
N ARG A 183 -13.84 -7.24 -3.50
CA ARG A 183 -14.68 -8.42 -3.43
C ARG A 183 -15.27 -8.71 -4.81
N LEU A 184 -14.73 -9.74 -5.45
CA LEU A 184 -15.29 -10.30 -6.67
C LEU A 184 -16.49 -11.18 -6.31
N THR A 185 -17.58 -11.01 -7.06
CA THR A 185 -18.74 -11.89 -6.97
C THR A 185 -18.86 -12.70 -8.26
N ASN A 186 -18.72 -14.03 -8.19
CA ASN A 186 -19.12 -14.92 -9.27
C ASN A 186 -20.12 -15.96 -8.72
N GLY A 187 -21.33 -16.00 -9.27
CA GLY A 187 -22.31 -17.06 -8.98
C GLY A 187 -22.80 -17.18 -7.52
N GLY A 188 -22.60 -16.15 -6.68
CA GLY A 188 -23.05 -16.11 -5.29
C GLY A 188 -21.94 -16.23 -4.24
N ASP A 189 -20.81 -16.86 -4.58
CA ASP A 189 -19.66 -16.99 -3.67
C ASP A 189 -18.69 -15.82 -3.83
N LYS A 190 -18.48 -15.06 -2.75
CA LYS A 190 -17.55 -13.93 -2.74
C LYS A 190 -16.12 -14.43 -2.66
N ALA A 191 -15.31 -14.06 -3.64
CA ALA A 191 -13.85 -14.13 -3.55
C ALA A 191 -13.30 -12.71 -3.35
N ALA A 192 -12.14 -12.59 -2.72
CA ALA A 192 -11.45 -11.30 -2.65
C ALA A 192 -10.27 -11.32 -3.62
N LEU A 193 -10.14 -10.29 -4.44
CA LEU A 193 -8.98 -10.02 -5.27
C LEU A 193 -8.02 -9.11 -4.49
N LEU A 194 -6.77 -9.53 -4.48
CA LEU A 194 -5.62 -8.75 -4.06
C LEU A 194 -4.78 -8.44 -5.30
N ALA A 195 -4.37 -7.19 -5.43
CA ALA A 195 -3.39 -6.76 -6.41
C ALA A 195 -2.50 -5.71 -5.75
N GLU A 196 -1.24 -6.06 -5.51
CA GLU A 196 -0.25 -5.17 -4.88
C GLU A 196 1.02 -5.18 -5.70
N PHE A 197 1.58 -4.00 -5.94
CA PHE A 197 2.84 -3.79 -6.67
C PHE A 197 3.73 -2.90 -5.82
N HIS A 198 5.03 -3.19 -5.82
CA HIS A 198 6.04 -2.42 -5.12
C HIS A 198 7.08 -1.92 -6.11
N TYR A 199 7.39 -0.64 -6.02
CA TYR A 199 8.63 -0.06 -6.55
C TYR A 199 9.66 -0.01 -5.44
N ALA A 200 10.77 -0.72 -5.60
CA ALA A 200 11.85 -0.71 -4.62
C ALA A 200 13.22 -0.90 -5.28
N PRO A 201 14.29 -0.30 -4.70
CA PRO A 201 14.26 0.64 -3.58
C PRO A 201 13.86 2.06 -4.03
N VAL A 202 13.23 2.85 -3.14
CA VAL A 202 12.86 4.27 -3.42
C VAL A 202 13.72 5.31 -2.70
N ASN A 203 14.52 4.88 -1.73
CA ASN A 203 15.36 5.77 -0.94
C ASN A 203 16.68 5.07 -0.61
N GLU A 204 17.75 5.84 -0.55
CA GLU A 204 19.09 5.39 -0.18
C GLU A 204 19.32 5.61 1.33
N GLY A 205 19.89 4.64 2.03
CA GLY A 205 20.46 4.88 3.37
C GLY A 205 19.80 4.21 4.58
N ASN A 206 19.02 3.14 4.42
CA ASN A 206 18.47 2.31 5.52
C ASN A 206 17.70 3.08 6.62
N LYS A 207 17.25 4.32 6.35
CA LYS A 207 16.45 5.13 7.27
C LYS A 207 15.11 5.48 6.62
N PRO A 208 13.98 5.06 7.23
CA PRO A 208 12.66 5.46 6.79
C PRO A 208 12.51 6.98 6.69
N LEU A 209 11.83 7.43 5.64
CA LEU A 209 11.48 8.84 5.46
C LEU A 209 10.37 9.27 6.42
N SER A 210 10.35 10.57 6.74
CA SER A 210 9.19 11.19 7.38
C SER A 210 7.95 11.10 6.47
N GLN A 211 6.75 11.14 7.05
CA GLN A 211 5.49 11.03 6.30
C GLN A 211 5.36 12.06 5.16
N SER A 212 5.69 13.33 5.38
CA SER A 212 5.62 14.37 4.34
C SER A 212 6.54 14.05 3.16
N LYS A 213 7.76 13.58 3.44
CA LYS A 213 8.71 13.13 2.42
C LYS A 213 8.27 11.85 1.72
N GLY A 214 7.62 10.92 2.42
CA GLY A 214 6.99 9.76 1.80
C GLY A 214 5.92 10.16 0.79
N VAL A 215 5.06 11.13 1.12
CA VAL A 215 4.01 11.64 0.20
C VAL A 215 4.62 12.35 -1.01
N GLU A 216 5.62 13.20 -0.81
CA GLU A 216 6.35 13.84 -1.93
C GLU A 216 6.93 12.79 -2.89
N LEU A 217 7.57 11.76 -2.35
CA LEU A 217 8.19 10.69 -3.13
C LEU A 217 7.16 9.86 -3.90
N VAL A 218 6.02 9.51 -3.29
CA VAL A 218 4.93 8.82 -3.98
C VAL A 218 4.42 9.65 -5.17
N ASN A 219 4.22 10.96 -4.97
CA ASN A 219 3.78 11.83 -6.06
C ASN A 219 4.80 11.94 -7.19
N GLN A 220 6.10 11.94 -6.90
CA GLN A 220 7.15 11.91 -7.91
C GLN A 220 7.16 10.60 -8.69
N ILE A 221 7.08 9.46 -8.01
CA ILE A 221 7.09 8.15 -8.66
C ILE A 221 5.81 7.96 -9.49
N ASN A 222 4.66 8.48 -9.05
CA ASN A 222 3.42 8.45 -9.83
C ASN A 222 3.50 9.22 -11.16
N GLN A 223 4.56 9.99 -11.41
CA GLN A 223 4.80 10.67 -12.68
C GLN A 223 5.72 9.87 -13.64
N THR A 224 6.15 8.66 -13.27
CA THR A 224 6.99 7.81 -14.13
C THR A 224 6.17 6.87 -15.02
N ASP A 225 6.79 6.40 -16.10
CA ASP A 225 6.19 5.41 -17.00
C ASP A 225 5.91 4.07 -16.31
N GLU A 226 6.70 3.72 -15.31
CA GLU A 226 6.52 2.50 -14.52
C GLU A 226 5.23 2.57 -13.71
N ALA A 227 4.95 3.71 -13.07
CA ALA A 227 3.70 3.92 -12.35
C ALA A 227 2.50 3.92 -13.30
N GLY A 228 2.63 4.56 -14.48
CA GLY A 228 1.60 4.53 -15.51
C GLY A 228 1.32 3.12 -16.03
N THR A 229 2.37 2.30 -16.20
CA THR A 229 2.24 0.89 -16.58
C THR A 229 1.52 0.07 -15.50
N VAL A 230 1.89 0.25 -14.22
CA VAL A 230 1.24 -0.43 -13.09
C VAL A 230 -0.23 -0.01 -12.98
N ASP A 231 -0.55 1.27 -13.09
CA ASP A 231 -1.93 1.77 -13.10
C ASP A 231 -2.74 1.14 -14.24
N ALA A 232 -2.16 1.04 -15.45
CA ALA A 232 -2.79 0.36 -16.58
C ALA A 232 -3.04 -1.14 -16.29
N ILE A 233 -2.06 -1.86 -15.70
CA ILE A 233 -2.22 -3.26 -15.29
C ILE A 233 -3.37 -3.40 -14.29
N LEU A 234 -3.39 -2.58 -13.23
CA LEU A 234 -4.44 -2.60 -12.20
C LEU A 234 -5.83 -2.30 -12.80
N LYS A 235 -5.93 -1.27 -13.65
CA LYS A 235 -7.18 -0.92 -14.37
C LYS A 235 -7.58 -1.98 -15.40
N SER A 236 -6.68 -2.88 -15.81
CA SER A 236 -6.99 -3.99 -16.71
C SER A 236 -7.65 -5.19 -16.01
N ALA A 237 -7.58 -5.27 -14.68
CA ALA A 237 -8.11 -6.40 -13.94
C ALA A 237 -9.63 -6.54 -14.12
N ARG A 238 -10.11 -7.78 -14.26
CA ARG A 238 -11.54 -8.11 -14.43
C ARG A 238 -11.92 -9.28 -13.55
N ALA A 239 -13.16 -9.29 -13.07
CA ALA A 239 -13.75 -10.49 -12.51
C ALA A 239 -13.82 -11.56 -13.60
N GLY A 240 -13.51 -12.81 -13.26
CA GLY A 240 -13.61 -13.90 -14.22
C GLY A 240 -15.07 -14.28 -14.49
N ALA A 241 -15.34 -14.78 -15.69
CA ALA A 241 -16.65 -15.23 -16.16
C ALA A 241 -16.97 -16.65 -15.67
#